data_AF-A0A3A5JD51-F1
#
_entry.id   AF-A0A3A5JD51-F1
#
_cell.length_a   1.000
_cell.length_b   1.000
_cell.length_c   1.000
_cell.angle_alpha   90.00
_cell.angle_beta   90.00
_cell.angle_gamma   90.00
#
_symmetry.space_group_name_H-M   'P 1'
#
loop_
_entity.id
_entity.type
_entity.pdbx_description
1 polymer ?
#
loop_
_entity_poly.entity_id
_entity_poly.type
_entity_poly.pdbx_seq_one_letter_code
_entity_poly.pdbx_strand_id
1 'polypeptide(L)'
;MSGQSEAAVITIPNLSDLPNSPLILDATATPKKVEGLYGREPTVVGDDHNVQMNMRVTQITDGAYHGSAFDNPNLIKRFQTFIDWVCKEYDNPLFGAKKDILKRFEFADNAVTEHYGGLRGLNHDDCDVVIALGAPHWHIDDLERDAELLSGGIAIDNGLEVGGVEYSLRRENGELVANPPTYRRLQYVDDDERGLEFPVKEFSGLVGDLFYEKRENELEQLVHRTRPITSDTPIDVYLLTNVVTDLPVDEVSELDTLVGQAKGRSETVTQLDVPDGAKDLVESLDPSETFTRNDLKDRSEVGGRTVENWVSSLIDMGIIEPTGETKLRSEVLTIAE
;
A
#
# COMPACT_ATOMS: atom_id res chain seq x y z
N MET A 1 -40.70 -8.20 -32.41
CA MET A 1 -40.22 -9.39 -31.68
C MET A 1 -39.11 -8.93 -30.76
N SER A 2 -39.45 -8.70 -29.50
CA SER A 2 -38.56 -8.21 -28.45
C SER A 2 -37.81 -9.39 -27.83
N GLY A 3 -36.49 -9.46 -28.03
CA GLY A 3 -35.64 -10.36 -27.27
C GLY A 3 -35.47 -9.81 -25.87
N GLN A 4 -36.14 -10.41 -24.89
CA GLN A 4 -35.77 -10.26 -23.49
C GLN A 4 -34.61 -11.22 -23.23
N SER A 5 -33.48 -10.69 -22.77
CA SER A 5 -32.42 -11.54 -22.22
C SER A 5 -32.96 -12.19 -20.96
N GLU A 6 -33.04 -13.52 -20.94
CA GLU A 6 -33.26 -14.26 -19.71
C GLU A 6 -32.14 -13.90 -18.74
N ALA A 7 -32.50 -13.22 -17.64
CA ALA A 7 -31.62 -13.10 -16.50
C ALA A 7 -31.31 -14.52 -16.03
N ALA A 8 -30.05 -14.92 -16.09
CA ALA A 8 -29.61 -16.18 -15.52
C ALA A 8 -29.96 -16.16 -14.03
N VAL A 9 -31.01 -16.87 -13.65
CA VAL A 9 -31.31 -17.16 -12.25
C VAL A 9 -30.20 -18.08 -11.78
N ILE A 10 -29.17 -17.52 -11.16
CA ILE A 10 -28.13 -18.28 -10.46
C ILE A 10 -28.86 -18.95 -9.30
N THR A 11 -29.29 -20.19 -9.51
CA THR A 11 -29.85 -21.03 -8.46
C THR A 11 -28.66 -21.51 -7.65
N ILE A 12 -28.56 -21.05 -6.41
CA ILE A 12 -27.54 -21.51 -5.47
C ILE A 12 -27.85 -22.99 -5.20
N PRO A 13 -26.89 -23.92 -5.44
CA PRO A 13 -27.11 -25.34 -5.15
C PRO A 13 -27.43 -25.49 -3.67
N ASN A 14 -28.42 -26.33 -3.33
CA ASN A 14 -28.73 -26.56 -1.92
C ASN A 14 -27.54 -27.29 -1.29
N LEU A 15 -27.30 -27.05 -0.01
CA LEU A 15 -26.20 -27.71 0.71
C LEU A 15 -26.32 -29.24 0.71
N SER A 16 -27.56 -29.75 0.63
CA SER A 16 -27.87 -31.17 0.43
C SER A 16 -27.33 -31.75 -0.88
N ASP A 17 -27.03 -30.89 -1.85
CA ASP A 17 -26.54 -31.25 -3.17
C ASP A 17 -25.00 -31.25 -3.22
N LEU A 18 -24.33 -30.78 -2.15
CA LEU A 18 -22.88 -30.87 -2.02
C LEU A 18 -22.44 -32.30 -1.65
N PRO A 19 -21.23 -32.74 -2.07
CA PRO A 19 -20.69 -34.02 -1.66
C PRO A 19 -20.58 -34.12 -0.13
N ASN A 20 -20.83 -35.30 0.44
CA ASN A 20 -20.68 -35.55 1.89
C ASN A 20 -19.24 -35.40 2.40
N SER A 21 -18.25 -35.42 1.52
CA SER A 21 -16.83 -35.29 1.84
C SER A 21 -16.10 -34.55 0.71
N PRO A 22 -16.35 -33.25 0.55
CA PRO A 22 -15.71 -32.47 -0.48
C PRO A 22 -14.28 -32.13 -0.07
N LEU A 23 -13.34 -32.20 -1.01
CA LEU A 23 -12.04 -31.56 -0.87
C LEU A 23 -12.16 -30.15 -1.46
N ILE A 24 -12.10 -29.14 -0.60
CA ILE A 24 -12.03 -27.74 -1.03
C ILE A 24 -10.57 -27.31 -1.00
N LEU A 25 -10.09 -26.82 -2.14
CA LEU A 25 -8.79 -26.17 -2.25
C LEU A 25 -9.03 -24.66 -2.31
N ASP A 26 -9.11 -24.03 -1.15
CA ASP A 26 -9.24 -22.58 -1.01
C ASP A 26 -8.12 -22.07 -0.10
N ALA A 27 -7.15 -21.38 -0.71
CA ALA A 27 -6.01 -20.81 -0.02
C ALA A 27 -6.39 -19.62 0.90
N THR A 28 -7.62 -19.12 0.81
CA THR A 28 -8.12 -18.01 1.63
C THR A 28 -9.26 -18.45 2.56
N ALA A 29 -9.55 -19.76 2.65
CA ALA A 29 -10.62 -20.23 3.53
C ALA A 29 -10.21 -20.09 4.99
N THR A 30 -11.01 -19.33 5.75
CA THR A 30 -10.89 -19.26 7.20
C THR A 30 -11.72 -20.37 7.85
N PRO A 31 -11.36 -20.84 9.06
CA PRO A 31 -12.16 -21.80 9.82
C PRO A 31 -13.63 -21.38 9.95
N LYS A 32 -13.89 -20.09 10.17
CA LYS A 32 -15.24 -19.52 10.31
C LYS A 32 -16.06 -19.58 9.02
N LYS A 33 -15.43 -19.33 7.87
CA LYS A 33 -16.09 -19.50 6.56
C LYS A 33 -16.44 -20.95 6.27
N VAL A 34 -15.56 -21.89 6.62
CA VAL A 34 -15.82 -23.33 6.50
C VAL A 34 -16.94 -23.75 7.44
N GLU A 35 -16.95 -23.25 8.68
CA GLU A 35 -18.04 -23.45 9.63
C GLU A 35 -19.37 -22.91 9.10
N GLY A 36 -19.39 -21.70 8.54
CA GLY A 36 -20.58 -21.10 7.94
C GLY A 36 -21.14 -21.92 6.77
N LEU A 37 -20.26 -22.47 5.91
CA LEU A 37 -20.66 -23.32 4.80
C LEU A 37 -21.23 -24.68 5.24
N TYR A 38 -20.68 -25.30 6.29
CA TYR A 38 -21.03 -26.68 6.65
C TYR A 38 -21.84 -26.82 7.95
N GLY A 39 -22.08 -25.72 8.67
CA GLY A 39 -22.74 -25.72 9.97
C GLY A 39 -22.00 -26.50 11.06
N ARG A 40 -20.68 -26.67 10.92
CA ARG A 40 -19.85 -27.44 11.87
C ARG A 40 -18.45 -26.85 12.00
N GLU A 41 -17.94 -26.83 13.22
CA GLU A 41 -16.58 -26.37 13.50
C GLU A 41 -15.54 -27.27 12.78
N PRO A 42 -14.61 -26.69 12.00
CA PRO A 42 -13.58 -27.47 11.30
C PRO A 42 -12.40 -27.83 12.22
N THR A 43 -11.73 -28.94 11.95
CA THR A 43 -10.42 -29.26 12.53
C THR A 43 -9.31 -28.62 11.70
N VAL A 44 -8.49 -27.78 12.32
CA VAL A 44 -7.32 -27.14 11.68
C VAL A 44 -6.08 -28.03 11.86
N VAL A 45 -5.32 -28.25 10.79
CA VAL A 45 -4.11 -29.10 10.78
C VAL A 45 -2.99 -28.33 10.07
N GLY A 46 -1.77 -28.36 10.64
CA GLY A 46 -0.57 -27.76 10.01
C GLY A 46 -0.34 -26.28 10.36
N ASP A 47 -0.89 -25.81 11.48
CA ASP A 47 -0.68 -24.45 11.99
C ASP A 47 0.70 -24.31 12.67
N ASP A 48 1.76 -24.46 11.86
CA ASP A 48 3.15 -24.34 12.33
C ASP A 48 3.58 -22.87 12.21
N HIS A 49 3.36 -22.09 13.28
CA HIS A 49 3.63 -20.65 13.37
C HIS A 49 5.13 -20.25 13.31
N ASN A 50 6.03 -21.18 13.01
CA ASN A 50 7.48 -20.97 13.12
C ASN A 50 8.17 -20.59 11.79
N VAL A 51 7.43 -20.03 10.84
CA VAL A 51 8.02 -19.60 9.56
C VAL A 51 8.52 -18.16 9.71
N GLN A 52 9.84 -17.99 9.76
CA GLN A 52 10.46 -16.66 9.72
C GLN A 52 10.36 -16.10 8.30
N MET A 53 9.77 -14.92 8.16
CA MET A 53 9.69 -14.18 6.91
C MET A 53 10.91 -13.26 6.81
N ASN A 54 11.63 -13.29 5.68
CA ASN A 54 12.74 -12.38 5.44
C ASN A 54 12.20 -11.02 4.96
N MET A 55 11.62 -10.26 5.89
CA MET A 55 11.03 -8.95 5.62
C MET A 55 11.27 -7.99 6.78
N ARG A 56 11.10 -6.69 6.51
CA ARG A 56 11.13 -5.62 7.52
C ARG A 56 9.86 -4.81 7.39
N VAL A 57 9.04 -4.81 8.43
CA VAL A 57 7.71 -4.19 8.39
C VAL A 57 7.70 -2.88 9.16
N THR A 58 7.49 -1.79 8.43
CA THR A 58 7.17 -0.48 8.99
C THR A 58 5.68 -0.22 8.85
N GLN A 59 4.99 0.02 9.97
CA GLN A 59 3.56 0.32 9.98
C GLN A 59 3.28 1.73 10.52
N ILE A 60 2.40 2.47 9.85
CA ILE A 60 1.97 3.76 10.37
C ILE A 60 0.88 3.63 11.44
N THR A 61 0.87 4.55 12.40
CA THR A 61 -0.06 4.51 13.54
C THR A 61 -1.20 5.52 13.43
N ASP A 62 -1.10 6.49 12.52
CA ASP A 62 -1.94 7.71 12.49
C ASP A 62 -3.13 7.66 11.52
N GLY A 63 -3.55 6.49 11.06
CA GLY A 63 -4.84 6.36 10.38
C GLY A 63 -5.02 5.08 9.57
N ALA A 64 -6.26 4.59 9.48
CA ALA A 64 -6.57 3.42 8.66
C ALA A 64 -6.58 3.76 7.15
N TYR A 65 -6.87 5.03 6.83
CA TYR A 65 -7.01 5.58 5.48
C TYR A 65 -7.79 4.66 4.52
N HIS A 66 -9.12 4.67 4.65
CA HIS A 66 -10.03 4.02 3.69
C HIS A 66 -10.47 5.00 2.59
N GLY A 67 -11.22 4.51 1.58
CA GLY A 67 -11.57 5.26 0.36
C GLY A 67 -11.89 6.74 0.52
N SER A 68 -12.82 7.12 1.41
CA SER A 68 -13.19 8.52 1.63
C SER A 68 -12.08 9.41 2.22
N ALA A 69 -11.07 8.84 2.89
CA ALA A 69 -9.93 9.61 3.37
C ALA A 69 -9.14 10.22 2.19
N PHE A 70 -9.09 9.51 1.06
CA PHE A 70 -8.42 9.97 -0.16
C PHE A 70 -9.21 11.04 -0.93
N ASP A 71 -10.38 11.47 -0.46
CA ASP A 71 -11.03 12.67 -0.98
C ASP A 71 -10.34 13.96 -0.51
N ASN A 72 -9.46 13.87 0.48
CA ASN A 72 -8.60 14.95 0.92
C ASN A 72 -7.37 15.12 -0.01
N PRO A 73 -7.25 16.21 -0.78
CA PRO A 73 -6.12 16.41 -1.69
C PRO A 73 -4.76 16.51 -0.99
N ASN A 74 -4.73 16.96 0.27
CA ASN A 74 -3.49 17.02 1.03
C ASN A 74 -2.99 15.63 1.43
N LEU A 75 -3.90 14.70 1.71
CA LEU A 75 -3.54 13.31 1.97
C LEU A 75 -2.97 12.67 0.71
N ILE A 76 -3.61 12.87 -0.45
CA ILE A 76 -3.10 12.40 -1.74
C ILE A 76 -1.67 12.92 -1.96
N LYS A 77 -1.41 14.22 -1.77
CA LYS A 77 -0.06 14.79 -1.95
C LYS A 77 0.98 14.16 -1.03
N ARG A 78 0.62 13.87 0.22
CA ARG A 78 1.50 13.20 1.18
C ARG A 78 1.83 11.78 0.73
N PHE A 79 0.83 11.00 0.35
CA PHE A 79 1.03 9.66 -0.20
C PHE A 79 1.86 9.70 -1.50
N GLN A 80 1.57 10.61 -2.42
CA GLN A 80 2.33 10.79 -3.66
C GLN A 80 3.80 11.10 -3.36
N THR A 81 4.09 11.96 -2.38
CA THR A 81 5.48 12.25 -1.98
C THR A 81 6.23 11.00 -1.53
N PHE A 82 5.56 10.12 -0.78
CA PHE A 82 6.13 8.85 -0.35
C PHE A 82 6.31 7.88 -1.53
N ILE A 83 5.31 7.75 -2.40
CA ILE A 83 5.36 6.93 -3.62
C ILE A 83 6.54 7.37 -4.52
N ASP A 84 6.70 8.68 -4.73
CA ASP A 84 7.79 9.23 -5.54
C ASP A 84 9.18 8.91 -4.97
N TRP A 85 9.30 8.86 -3.65
CA TRP A 85 10.54 8.46 -2.99
C TRP A 85 10.79 6.97 -3.16
N VAL A 86 9.79 6.12 -2.87
CA VAL A 86 9.90 4.67 -3.04
C VAL A 86 10.30 4.30 -4.46
N CYS A 87 9.67 4.89 -5.48
CA CYS A 87 10.00 4.62 -6.89
C CYS A 87 11.43 5.02 -7.28
N LYS A 88 12.08 5.90 -6.51
CA LYS A 88 13.49 6.30 -6.73
C LYS A 88 14.48 5.44 -5.95
N GLU A 89 14.07 4.97 -4.77
CA GLU A 89 14.94 4.22 -3.84
C GLU A 89 15.01 2.74 -4.21
N TYR A 90 13.90 2.18 -4.68
CA TYR A 90 13.75 0.75 -4.94
C TYR A 90 13.66 0.47 -6.45
N ASP A 91 14.18 -0.69 -6.84
CA ASP A 91 14.25 -1.09 -8.23
C ASP A 91 12.87 -1.52 -8.75
N ASN A 92 12.12 -2.32 -7.99
CA ASN A 92 10.82 -2.87 -8.41
C ASN A 92 9.78 -2.79 -7.28
N PRO A 93 9.24 -1.59 -6.97
CA PRO A 93 8.28 -1.45 -5.89
C PRO A 93 6.89 -1.96 -6.25
N LEU A 94 6.28 -2.75 -5.36
CA LEU A 94 4.89 -3.20 -5.44
C LEU A 94 3.97 -2.31 -4.61
N PHE A 95 3.00 -1.66 -5.24
CA PHE A 95 1.97 -0.87 -4.57
C PHE A 95 0.62 -1.56 -4.59
N GLY A 96 0.02 -1.75 -3.42
CA GLY A 96 -1.35 -2.26 -3.26
C GLY A 96 -2.32 -1.20 -2.77
N ALA A 97 -3.46 -1.02 -3.43
CA ALA A 97 -4.55 -0.16 -2.93
C ALA A 97 -5.92 -0.62 -3.42
N LYS A 98 -7.02 0.06 -3.07
CA LYS A 98 -8.26 -0.14 -3.84
C LYS A 98 -8.09 0.41 -5.27
N LYS A 99 -8.77 -0.21 -6.23
CA LYS A 99 -8.67 0.12 -7.66
C LYS A 99 -8.96 1.60 -7.98
N ASP A 100 -9.89 2.22 -7.26
CA ASP A 100 -10.24 3.64 -7.41
C ASP A 100 -9.23 4.57 -6.72
N ILE A 101 -8.56 4.10 -5.66
CA ILE A 101 -7.50 4.81 -4.96
C ILE A 101 -6.22 4.83 -5.80
N LEU A 102 -5.82 3.70 -6.40
CA LEU A 102 -4.64 3.63 -7.27
C LEU A 102 -4.67 4.70 -8.38
N LYS A 103 -5.84 4.92 -8.97
CA LYS A 103 -6.03 5.92 -10.05
C LYS A 103 -5.81 7.37 -9.62
N ARG A 104 -5.67 7.63 -8.31
CA ARG A 104 -5.41 8.98 -7.77
C ARG A 104 -3.92 9.30 -7.69
N PHE A 105 -3.05 8.33 -7.98
CA PHE A 105 -1.60 8.46 -7.90
C PHE A 105 -0.95 8.28 -9.25
N GLU A 106 0.24 8.87 -9.38
CA GLU A 106 1.16 8.65 -10.49
C GLU A 106 2.25 7.68 -10.02
N PHE A 107 2.59 6.72 -10.87
CA PHE A 107 3.61 5.71 -10.60
C PHE A 107 4.67 5.75 -11.70
N ALA A 108 5.92 5.50 -11.33
CA ALA A 108 7.02 5.40 -12.29
C ALA A 108 6.95 4.06 -13.06
N ASP A 109 7.69 3.97 -14.16
CA ASP A 109 7.66 2.80 -15.06
C ASP A 109 8.15 1.50 -14.40
N ASN A 110 8.96 1.61 -13.34
CA ASN A 110 9.47 0.48 -12.58
C ASN A 110 8.49 -0.03 -11.50
N ALA A 111 7.39 0.68 -11.26
CA ALA A 111 6.43 0.32 -10.23
C ALA A 111 5.40 -0.70 -10.72
N VAL A 112 5.18 -1.73 -9.90
CA VAL A 112 4.07 -2.68 -10.06
C VAL A 112 2.89 -2.20 -9.22
N THR A 113 1.69 -2.19 -9.79
CA THR A 113 0.48 -1.80 -9.05
C THR A 113 -0.55 -2.91 -9.05
N GLU A 114 -1.08 -3.20 -7.88
CA GLU A 114 -2.11 -4.22 -7.67
C GLU A 114 -3.25 -3.70 -6.83
N HIS A 115 -4.43 -4.27 -7.03
CA HIS A 115 -5.61 -3.86 -6.28
C HIS A 115 -6.11 -4.93 -5.32
N TYR A 116 -6.54 -4.50 -4.14
CA TYR A 116 -7.21 -5.35 -3.16
C TYR A 116 -8.42 -6.05 -3.79
N GLY A 117 -8.60 -7.34 -3.47
CA GLY A 117 -9.57 -8.24 -4.09
C GLY A 117 -9.15 -8.81 -5.46
N GLY A 118 -8.07 -8.29 -6.06
CA GLY A 118 -7.49 -8.77 -7.32
C GLY A 118 -6.19 -9.56 -7.17
N LEU A 119 -5.66 -9.68 -5.94
CA LEU A 119 -4.33 -10.21 -5.66
C LEU A 119 -4.19 -11.72 -5.90
N ARG A 120 -5.30 -12.45 -6.07
CA ARG A 120 -5.31 -13.91 -6.10
C ARG A 120 -4.61 -14.47 -7.33
N GLY A 121 -3.70 -15.42 -7.09
CA GLY A 121 -3.00 -16.17 -8.14
C GLY A 121 -1.82 -15.45 -8.77
N LEU A 122 -1.46 -14.26 -8.28
CA LEU A 122 -0.32 -13.48 -8.75
C LEU A 122 0.83 -13.62 -7.76
N ASN A 123 2.06 -13.62 -8.26
CA ASN A 123 3.30 -13.60 -7.49
C ASN A 123 4.16 -12.51 -8.09
N HIS A 124 4.84 -11.76 -7.23
CA HIS A 124 5.68 -10.60 -7.57
C HIS A 124 7.03 -10.79 -6.88
N ASP A 125 7.67 -11.93 -7.18
CA ASP A 125 8.89 -12.42 -6.52
C ASP A 125 10.13 -11.58 -6.85
N ASP A 126 10.03 -10.70 -7.85
CA ASP A 126 11.05 -9.76 -8.32
C ASP A 126 10.96 -8.37 -7.66
N CYS A 127 9.92 -8.13 -6.86
CA CYS A 127 9.74 -6.89 -6.12
C CYS A 127 10.57 -6.89 -4.83
N ASP A 128 11.28 -5.79 -4.60
CA ASP A 128 12.19 -5.57 -3.46
C ASP A 128 11.52 -4.84 -2.29
N VAL A 129 10.37 -4.20 -2.55
CA VAL A 129 9.55 -3.52 -1.53
C VAL A 129 8.07 -3.69 -1.84
N VAL A 130 7.23 -3.74 -0.80
CA VAL A 130 5.77 -3.76 -0.91
C VAL A 130 5.12 -2.70 -0.02
N ILE A 131 4.18 -1.96 -0.60
CA ILE A 131 3.56 -0.79 0.01
C ILE A 131 2.04 -0.96 -0.04
N ALA A 132 1.42 -1.10 1.13
CA ALA A 132 -0.03 -1.09 1.29
C ALA A 132 -0.52 0.37 1.45
N LEU A 133 -1.11 0.92 0.39
CA LEU A 133 -1.65 2.29 0.37
C LEU A 133 -3.04 2.32 0.99
N GLY A 134 -3.09 2.62 2.29
CA GLY A 134 -4.33 2.58 3.07
C GLY A 134 -4.87 1.17 3.24
N ALA A 135 -6.01 1.04 3.91
CA ALA A 135 -6.68 -0.25 4.10
C ALA A 135 -7.90 -0.39 3.20
N PRO A 136 -8.18 -1.60 2.69
CA PRO A 136 -9.43 -1.82 2.03
C PRO A 136 -10.57 -1.87 3.06
N HIS A 137 -11.73 -1.37 2.66
CA HIS A 137 -12.91 -1.31 3.51
C HIS A 137 -14.13 -1.70 2.67
N TRP A 138 -14.70 -2.87 2.92
CA TRP A 138 -15.87 -3.34 2.18
C TRP A 138 -17.15 -2.69 2.68
N HIS A 139 -18.10 -2.50 1.77
CA HIS A 139 -19.43 -2.04 2.13
C HIS A 139 -20.10 -3.10 3.00
N ILE A 140 -20.67 -2.67 4.13
CA ILE A 140 -21.27 -3.59 5.10
C ILE A 140 -22.46 -4.32 4.48
N ASP A 141 -23.30 -3.64 3.70
CA ASP A 141 -24.41 -4.26 2.98
C ASP A 141 -23.96 -5.41 2.06
N ASP A 142 -22.78 -5.30 1.43
CA ASP A 142 -22.22 -6.37 0.62
C ASP A 142 -21.74 -7.54 1.50
N LEU A 143 -21.20 -7.27 2.68
CA LEU A 143 -20.77 -8.29 3.64
C LEU A 143 -21.96 -9.01 4.28
N GLU A 144 -23.02 -8.29 4.62
CA GLU A 144 -24.28 -8.86 5.11
C GLU A 144 -24.88 -9.79 4.06
N ARG A 145 -24.94 -9.33 2.80
CA ARG A 145 -25.36 -10.16 1.69
C ARG A 145 -24.49 -11.39 1.52
N ASP A 146 -23.17 -11.25 1.56
CA ASP A 146 -22.24 -12.39 1.45
C ASP A 146 -22.42 -13.37 2.63
N ALA A 147 -22.62 -12.88 3.85
CA ALA A 147 -22.89 -13.68 5.04
C ALA A 147 -24.22 -14.46 4.92
N GLU A 148 -25.28 -13.82 4.44
CA GLU A 148 -26.56 -14.47 4.15
C GLU A 148 -26.43 -15.55 3.07
N LEU A 149 -25.70 -15.26 2.00
CA LEU A 149 -25.45 -16.21 0.92
C LEU A 149 -24.62 -17.42 1.39
N LEU A 150 -23.57 -17.17 2.17
CA LEU A 150 -22.69 -18.21 2.70
C LEU A 150 -23.41 -19.10 3.71
N SER A 151 -24.26 -18.52 4.55
CA SER A 151 -25.03 -19.26 5.54
C SER A 151 -26.21 -20.02 4.94
N GLY A 152 -26.67 -19.69 3.73
CA GLY A 152 -27.68 -20.45 2.98
C GLY A 152 -28.98 -20.71 3.74
N GLY A 153 -29.32 -19.89 4.74
CA GLY A 153 -30.44 -20.11 5.67
C GLY A 153 -30.17 -21.13 6.81
N ILE A 154 -29.05 -21.87 6.78
CA ILE A 154 -28.64 -22.86 7.80
C ILE A 154 -28.23 -22.17 9.12
N ALA A 155 -27.80 -20.91 9.06
CA ALA A 155 -27.37 -20.20 10.26
C ALA A 155 -28.47 -20.04 11.31
N ILE A 156 -29.74 -19.96 10.89
CA ILE A 156 -30.89 -19.88 11.79
C ILE A 156 -31.09 -21.21 12.53
N ASP A 157 -30.85 -22.34 11.86
CA ASP A 157 -31.05 -23.68 12.41
C ASP A 157 -29.90 -24.15 13.31
N ASN A 158 -28.69 -23.60 13.13
CA ASN A 158 -27.47 -23.96 13.88
C ASN A 158 -26.94 -22.85 14.83
N GLY A 159 -27.67 -21.75 15.00
CA GLY A 159 -27.30 -20.68 15.93
C GLY A 159 -26.09 -19.84 15.50
N LEU A 160 -25.77 -19.80 14.21
CA LEU A 160 -24.75 -18.90 13.64
C LEU A 160 -25.30 -17.47 13.60
N GLU A 161 -24.57 -16.53 14.20
CA GLU A 161 -24.89 -15.11 14.14
C GLU A 161 -24.49 -14.56 12.76
N VAL A 162 -25.46 -14.44 11.84
CA VAL A 162 -25.23 -13.91 10.47
C VAL A 162 -24.98 -12.40 10.49
N GLY A 163 -25.60 -11.67 11.43
CA GLY A 163 -25.45 -10.23 11.55
C GLY A 163 -24.09 -9.80 12.10
N GLY A 164 -23.90 -8.49 12.21
CA GLY A 164 -22.75 -7.92 12.90
C GLY A 164 -23.08 -6.64 13.62
N VAL A 165 -22.89 -6.65 14.93
CA VAL A 165 -22.96 -5.45 15.76
C VAL A 165 -21.67 -4.66 15.57
N GLU A 166 -21.76 -3.39 15.15
CA GLU A 166 -20.59 -2.52 14.97
C GLU A 166 -19.98 -2.11 16.33
N TYR A 167 -18.66 -2.28 16.45
CA TYR A 167 -17.79 -1.74 17.50
C TYR A 167 -16.82 -0.76 16.85
N SER A 168 -16.96 0.55 17.09
CA SER A 168 -16.12 1.55 16.43
C SER A 168 -16.05 2.89 17.16
N LEU A 169 -15.07 3.70 16.77
CA LEU A 169 -14.93 5.09 17.24
C LEU A 169 -15.89 6.08 16.55
N ARG A 170 -16.83 5.59 15.71
CA ARG A 170 -17.69 6.46 14.91
C ARG A 170 -18.62 7.28 15.81
N ARG A 171 -18.67 8.59 15.55
CA ARG A 171 -19.49 9.54 16.30
C ARG A 171 -20.37 10.38 15.37
N GLU A 172 -21.58 10.67 15.81
CA GLU A 172 -22.47 11.67 15.21
C GLU A 172 -22.89 12.64 16.32
N ASN A 173 -22.78 13.94 16.07
CA ASN A 173 -23.06 14.99 17.05
C ASN A 173 -22.28 14.83 18.38
N GLY A 174 -21.09 14.22 18.33
CA GLY A 174 -20.23 13.99 19.50
C GLY A 174 -20.53 12.72 20.29
N GLU A 175 -21.65 12.05 20.02
CA GLU A 175 -22.03 10.79 20.66
C GLU A 175 -21.61 9.60 19.81
N LEU A 176 -21.28 8.48 20.46
CA LEU A 176 -20.98 7.23 19.76
C LEU A 176 -22.26 6.70 19.10
N VAL A 177 -22.17 6.37 17.83
CA VAL A 177 -23.27 5.75 17.05
C VAL A 177 -23.10 4.25 16.86
N ALA A 178 -22.04 3.69 17.43
CA ALA A 178 -21.74 2.28 17.48
C ALA A 178 -21.37 1.90 18.92
N ASN A 179 -21.18 0.61 19.18
CA ASN A 179 -20.62 0.18 20.46
C ASN A 179 -19.18 0.69 20.60
N PRO A 180 -18.68 0.85 21.84
CA PRO A 180 -17.29 1.20 22.08
C PRO A 180 -16.35 0.28 21.30
N PRO A 181 -15.25 0.79 20.71
CA PRO A 181 -14.35 -0.03 19.92
C PRO A 181 -13.70 -1.12 20.79
N THR A 182 -13.42 -2.26 20.17
CA THR A 182 -12.47 -3.23 20.71
C THR A 182 -11.06 -2.66 20.56
N TYR A 183 -10.17 -3.03 21.47
CA TYR A 183 -8.77 -2.68 21.38
C TYR A 183 -7.95 -3.93 21.06
N ARG A 184 -7.06 -3.82 20.07
CA ARG A 184 -6.19 -4.93 19.64
C ARG A 184 -4.73 -4.51 19.72
N ARG A 185 -3.92 -5.41 20.27
CA ARG A 185 -2.47 -5.25 20.35
C ARG A 185 -1.88 -5.42 18.95
N LEU A 186 -1.02 -4.49 18.56
CA LEU A 186 -0.20 -4.61 17.37
C LEU A 186 0.90 -5.66 17.60
N GLN A 187 1.29 -6.41 16.56
CA GLN A 187 2.43 -7.34 16.59
C GLN A 187 3.77 -6.58 16.62
N TYR A 188 3.92 -5.68 17.57
CA TYR A 188 5.06 -4.78 17.76
C TYR A 188 5.45 -4.78 19.24
N VAL A 189 6.76 -4.75 19.49
CA VAL A 189 7.35 -4.58 20.82
C VAL A 189 8.54 -3.64 20.68
N ASP A 190 8.57 -2.56 21.46
CA ASP A 190 9.70 -1.64 21.48
C ASP A 190 10.91 -2.21 22.27
N ASP A 191 12.02 -1.47 22.26
CA ASP A 191 13.25 -1.83 22.99
C ASP A 191 13.05 -1.99 24.52
N ASP A 192 11.97 -1.41 25.06
CA ASP A 192 11.59 -1.46 26.48
C ASP A 192 10.56 -2.59 26.78
N GLU A 193 10.37 -3.53 25.85
CA GLU A 193 9.36 -4.61 25.90
C GLU A 193 7.89 -4.15 25.94
N ARG A 194 7.60 -2.92 25.51
CA ARG A 194 6.25 -2.35 25.50
C ARG A 194 5.61 -2.53 24.12
N GLY A 195 4.37 -3.01 24.13
CA GLY A 195 3.55 -3.08 22.92
C GLY A 195 2.68 -1.85 22.71
N LEU A 196 2.07 -1.78 21.53
CA LEU A 196 1.05 -0.79 21.19
C LEU A 196 -0.31 -1.45 21.05
N GLU A 197 -1.36 -0.72 21.41
CA GLU A 197 -2.74 -1.16 21.31
C GLU A 197 -3.57 -0.09 20.60
N PHE A 198 -4.37 -0.51 19.61
CA PHE A 198 -5.18 0.39 18.80
C PHE A 198 -6.67 0.09 18.95
N PRO A 199 -7.51 1.13 19.00
CA PRO A 199 -8.95 0.95 18.87
C PRO A 199 -9.26 0.53 17.43
N VAL A 200 -9.86 -0.65 17.26
CA VAL A 200 -10.21 -1.19 15.95
C VAL A 200 -11.69 -1.02 15.68
N LYS A 201 -12.02 -0.80 14.40
CA LYS A 201 -13.38 -1.02 13.91
C LYS A 201 -13.56 -2.51 13.66
N GLU A 202 -14.58 -3.09 14.27
CA GLU A 202 -14.92 -4.51 14.23
C GLU A 202 -16.44 -4.69 14.15
N PHE A 203 -16.87 -5.84 13.66
CA PHE A 203 -18.27 -6.26 13.69
C PHE A 203 -18.34 -7.62 14.38
N SER A 204 -19.44 -7.92 15.09
CA SER A 204 -19.68 -9.28 15.58
C SER A 204 -20.11 -10.24 14.44
N GLY A 205 -20.22 -11.53 14.77
CA GLY A 205 -20.79 -12.55 13.90
C GLY A 205 -20.04 -12.75 12.57
N LEU A 206 -20.70 -13.41 11.63
CA LEU A 206 -20.12 -13.76 10.34
C LEU A 206 -19.77 -12.51 9.50
N VAL A 207 -20.50 -11.41 9.65
CA VAL A 207 -20.13 -10.12 9.03
C VAL A 207 -18.79 -9.62 9.55
N GLY A 208 -18.53 -9.78 10.85
CA GLY A 208 -17.24 -9.54 11.49
C GLY A 208 -16.11 -10.34 10.87
N ASP A 209 -16.30 -11.65 10.79
CA ASP A 209 -15.30 -12.57 10.23
C ASP A 209 -14.98 -12.23 8.76
N LEU A 210 -16.00 -11.94 7.95
CA LEU A 210 -15.82 -11.52 6.56
C LEU A 210 -15.18 -10.13 6.45
N PHE A 211 -15.49 -9.21 7.37
CA PHE A 211 -14.88 -7.90 7.41
C PHE A 211 -13.38 -8.00 7.73
N TYR A 212 -13.00 -8.86 8.68
CA TYR A 212 -11.60 -9.21 8.96
C TYR A 212 -10.93 -9.84 7.74
N GLU A 213 -11.51 -10.90 7.15
CA GLU A 213 -10.94 -11.60 5.98
C GLU A 213 -10.69 -10.62 4.83
N LYS A 214 -11.65 -9.75 4.53
CA LYS A 214 -11.49 -8.81 3.43
C LYS A 214 -10.56 -7.64 3.80
N ARG A 215 -10.48 -7.21 5.05
CA ARG A 215 -9.63 -6.05 5.42
C ARG A 215 -8.18 -6.43 5.71
N GLU A 216 -7.99 -7.36 6.64
CA GLU A 216 -6.70 -7.67 7.26
C GLU A 216 -5.96 -8.70 6.41
N ASN A 217 -6.62 -9.81 6.08
CA ASN A 217 -5.98 -10.85 5.27
C ASN A 217 -5.66 -10.39 3.84
N GLU A 218 -6.36 -9.39 3.29
CA GLU A 218 -5.99 -8.81 1.99
C GLU A 218 -4.69 -7.98 2.06
N LEU A 219 -4.43 -7.30 3.20
CA LEU A 219 -3.15 -6.62 3.42
C LEU A 219 -2.01 -7.64 3.56
N GLU A 220 -2.26 -8.70 4.34
CA GLU A 220 -1.30 -9.81 4.48
C GLU A 220 -1.05 -10.51 3.14
N GLN A 221 -2.11 -10.78 2.39
CA GLN A 221 -2.00 -11.40 1.07
C GLN A 221 -1.20 -10.54 0.09
N LEU A 222 -1.30 -9.21 0.15
CA LEU A 222 -0.48 -8.31 -0.66
C LEU A 222 1.00 -8.51 -0.33
N VAL A 223 1.35 -8.47 0.97
CA VAL A 223 2.74 -8.65 1.42
C VAL A 223 3.27 -10.03 1.03
N HIS A 224 2.46 -11.07 1.15
CA HIS A 224 2.88 -12.41 0.74
C HIS A 224 3.07 -12.59 -0.77
N ARG A 225 2.67 -11.63 -1.63
CA ARG A 225 2.93 -11.70 -3.07
C ARG A 225 4.41 -11.58 -3.41
N THR A 226 5.21 -10.94 -2.57
CA THR A 226 6.68 -10.82 -2.75
C THR A 226 7.44 -12.03 -2.21
N ARG A 227 6.74 -13.03 -1.66
CA ARG A 227 7.31 -14.29 -1.15
C ARG A 227 8.50 -14.07 -0.19
N PRO A 228 8.35 -13.28 0.89
CA PRO A 228 9.46 -12.97 1.79
C PRO A 228 10.07 -14.22 2.46
N ILE A 229 9.35 -15.33 2.55
CA ILE A 229 9.88 -16.60 3.10
C ILE A 229 10.99 -17.19 2.22
N THR A 230 10.91 -17.02 0.90
CA THR A 230 11.86 -17.59 -0.06
C THR A 230 12.80 -16.55 -0.65
N SER A 231 12.72 -15.30 -0.20
CA SER A 231 13.56 -14.22 -0.69
C SER A 231 14.97 -14.30 -0.11
N ASP A 232 15.97 -14.19 -0.97
CA ASP A 232 17.39 -14.13 -0.57
C ASP A 232 17.73 -12.79 0.11
N THR A 233 17.01 -11.73 -0.22
CA THR A 233 17.15 -10.39 0.36
C THR A 233 15.93 -10.03 1.23
N PRO A 234 16.12 -9.32 2.36
CA PRO A 234 14.99 -8.83 3.12
C PRO A 234 14.08 -7.94 2.26
N ILE A 235 12.78 -8.22 2.26
CA ILE A 235 11.78 -7.37 1.60
C ILE A 235 11.35 -6.26 2.55
N ASP A 236 11.46 -5.01 2.12
CA ASP A 236 10.92 -3.90 2.91
C ASP A 236 9.39 -3.81 2.71
N VAL A 237 8.66 -3.61 3.81
CA VAL A 237 7.19 -3.62 3.83
C VAL A 237 6.71 -2.34 4.50
N TYR A 238 5.93 -1.54 3.77
CA TYR A 238 5.31 -0.33 4.31
C TYR A 238 3.80 -0.47 4.37
N LEU A 239 3.27 -0.59 5.59
CA LEU A 239 1.84 -0.57 5.84
C LEU A 239 1.40 0.87 6.10
N LEU A 240 0.94 1.59 5.07
CA LEU A 240 0.40 2.94 5.20
C LEU A 240 -1.06 2.92 5.70
N THR A 241 -1.28 2.14 6.76
CA THR A 241 -2.54 2.01 7.49
C THR A 241 -2.28 1.58 8.93
N ASN A 242 -3.11 2.02 9.88
CA ASN A 242 -3.08 1.55 11.27
C ASN A 242 -3.96 0.32 11.53
N VAL A 243 -4.42 -0.35 10.47
CA VAL A 243 -5.16 -1.61 10.61
C VAL A 243 -4.23 -2.68 11.19
N VAL A 244 -4.62 -3.25 12.31
CA VAL A 244 -3.88 -4.33 12.97
C VAL A 244 -3.96 -5.58 12.08
N THR A 245 -2.82 -6.21 11.81
CA THR A 245 -2.69 -7.47 11.06
C THR A 245 -1.84 -8.45 11.86
N ASP A 246 -1.71 -9.68 11.38
CA ASP A 246 -0.84 -10.69 11.98
C ASP A 246 0.60 -10.65 11.46
N LEU A 247 0.95 -9.67 10.62
CA LEU A 247 2.34 -9.43 10.21
C LEU A 247 3.18 -8.95 11.40
N PRO A 248 4.39 -9.50 11.62
CA PRO A 248 5.31 -8.98 12.61
C PRO A 248 5.73 -7.57 12.21
N VAL A 249 5.54 -6.60 13.09
CA VAL A 249 5.91 -5.20 12.88
C VAL A 249 7.23 -4.91 13.58
N ASP A 250 8.23 -4.49 12.80
CA ASP A 250 9.56 -4.14 13.29
C ASP A 250 9.65 -2.67 13.70
N GLU A 251 8.95 -1.80 12.95
CA GLU A 251 8.99 -0.35 13.15
C GLU A 251 7.59 0.26 13.07
N VAL A 252 7.34 1.25 13.93
CA VAL A 252 6.13 2.06 13.89
C VAL A 252 6.48 3.52 13.61
N SER A 253 5.67 4.18 12.79
CA SER A 253 5.87 5.59 12.45
C SER A 253 4.55 6.33 12.30
N GLU A 254 4.61 7.64 12.15
CA GLU A 254 3.51 8.44 11.61
C GLU A 254 3.74 8.68 10.12
N LEU A 255 2.66 8.85 9.35
CA LEU A 255 2.75 9.18 7.93
C LEU A 255 3.51 10.49 7.70
N ASP A 256 3.33 11.50 8.56
CA ASP A 256 4.04 12.78 8.43
C ASP A 256 5.55 12.61 8.60
N THR A 257 5.97 11.71 9.50
CA THR A 257 7.38 11.37 9.70
C THR A 257 7.96 10.67 8.47
N LEU A 258 7.26 9.66 7.91
CA LEU A 258 7.69 8.99 6.69
C LEU A 258 7.77 9.95 5.49
N VAL A 259 6.78 10.84 5.35
CA VAL A 259 6.79 11.86 4.29
C VAL A 259 7.90 12.88 4.51
N GLY A 260 8.17 13.28 5.75
CA GLY A 260 9.29 14.15 6.10
C GLY A 260 10.64 13.51 5.75
N GLN A 261 10.81 12.23 6.06
CA GLN A 261 11.99 11.45 5.67
C GLN A 261 12.11 11.30 4.15
N ALA A 262 11.01 11.00 3.45
CA ALA A 262 10.97 10.92 2.00
C ALA A 262 11.37 12.24 1.35
N LYS A 263 10.92 13.39 1.90
CA LYS A 263 11.35 14.72 1.45
C LYS A 263 12.83 14.96 1.74
N GLY A 264 13.27 14.75 2.98
CA GLY A 264 14.66 14.95 3.38
C GLY A 264 15.61 14.07 2.58
N ARG A 265 15.25 12.80 2.32
CA ARG A 265 16.01 11.89 1.47
C ARG A 265 15.91 12.26 0.00
N SER A 266 14.76 12.69 -0.51
CA SER A 266 14.68 13.20 -1.89
C SER A 266 15.50 14.48 -2.07
N GLU A 267 15.61 15.34 -1.04
CA GLU A 267 16.46 16.54 -1.02
C GLU A 267 17.94 16.15 -0.94
N THR A 268 18.27 15.14 -0.11
CA THR A 268 19.61 14.58 0.06
C THR A 268 20.07 13.84 -1.20
N VAL A 269 19.20 13.07 -1.87
CA VAL A 269 19.47 12.38 -3.15
C VAL A 269 19.58 13.37 -4.32
N THR A 270 18.84 14.50 -4.30
CA THR A 270 19.17 15.63 -5.21
C THR A 270 20.50 16.31 -4.88
N GLN A 271 21.08 16.08 -3.69
CA GLN A 271 22.40 16.59 -3.30
C GLN A 271 23.54 15.56 -3.39
N LEU A 272 23.26 14.24 -3.47
CA LEU A 272 24.28 13.20 -3.25
C LEU A 272 24.59 12.25 -4.42
N ASP A 273 24.09 12.48 -5.63
CA ASP A 273 24.69 11.85 -6.84
C ASP A 273 24.54 12.71 -8.12
N VAL A 274 24.37 14.01 -7.94
CA VAL A 274 24.24 15.02 -8.99
C VAL A 274 25.49 15.90 -9.17
N PRO A 275 26.24 16.29 -8.10
CA PRO A 275 27.34 17.22 -8.26
C PRO A 275 28.51 16.67 -9.09
N ASP A 276 28.85 15.39 -9.00
CA ASP A 276 30.08 14.90 -9.60
C ASP A 276 29.95 14.69 -11.11
N GLY A 277 28.84 14.13 -11.61
CA GLY A 277 28.58 14.09 -13.06
C GLY A 277 28.39 15.49 -13.68
N ALA A 278 27.79 16.42 -12.93
CA ALA A 278 27.65 17.81 -13.36
C ALA A 278 28.99 18.56 -13.36
N LYS A 279 29.85 18.32 -12.36
CA LYS A 279 31.22 18.84 -12.30
C LYS A 279 32.08 18.26 -13.40
N ASP A 280 32.09 16.94 -13.61
CA ASP A 280 32.85 16.29 -14.68
C ASP A 280 32.47 16.87 -16.05
N LEU A 281 31.18 17.10 -16.28
CA LEU A 281 30.69 17.73 -17.50
C LEU A 281 31.18 19.17 -17.63
N VAL A 282 31.13 19.97 -16.56
CA VAL A 282 31.63 21.35 -16.56
C VAL A 282 33.15 21.41 -16.70
N GLU A 283 33.89 20.53 -16.02
CA GLU A 283 35.35 20.39 -16.12
C GLU A 283 35.79 19.93 -17.51
N SER A 284 34.91 19.26 -18.27
CA SER A 284 35.16 18.92 -19.68
C SER A 284 35.00 20.10 -20.64
N LEU A 285 34.41 21.21 -20.20
CA LEU A 285 34.26 22.44 -21.00
C LEU A 285 35.54 23.27 -20.94
N ASP A 286 35.78 24.08 -21.97
CA ASP A 286 36.84 25.08 -21.92
C ASP A 286 36.48 26.15 -20.87
N PRO A 287 37.36 26.46 -19.89
CA PRO A 287 37.11 27.49 -18.88
C PRO A 287 36.77 28.88 -19.45
N SER A 288 37.10 29.13 -20.71
CA SER A 288 36.80 30.38 -21.42
C SER A 288 35.52 30.33 -22.29
N GLU A 289 34.86 29.18 -22.37
CA GLU A 289 33.63 29.00 -23.17
C GLU A 289 32.38 29.39 -22.35
N THR A 290 31.47 30.12 -23.00
CA THR A 290 30.12 30.35 -22.45
C THR A 290 29.15 29.33 -23.03
N PHE A 291 28.21 28.86 -22.22
CA PHE A 291 27.26 27.81 -22.59
C PHE A 291 25.87 28.11 -22.02
N THR A 292 24.86 27.42 -22.52
CA THR A 292 23.47 27.51 -22.04
C THR A 292 23.01 26.18 -21.43
N ARG A 293 21.87 26.19 -20.73
CA ARG A 293 21.24 24.95 -20.25
C ARG A 293 20.95 23.95 -21.36
N ASN A 294 20.64 24.42 -22.57
CA ASN A 294 20.39 23.54 -23.71
C ASN A 294 21.69 22.87 -24.18
N ASP A 295 22.81 23.58 -24.14
CA ASP A 295 24.11 23.00 -24.51
C ASP A 295 24.53 21.90 -23.52
N LEU A 296 24.27 22.08 -22.22
CA LEU A 296 24.47 21.02 -21.22
C LEU A 296 23.55 19.83 -21.46
N LYS A 297 22.29 20.06 -21.80
CA LYS A 297 21.33 19.00 -22.12
C LYS A 297 21.77 18.18 -23.33
N ASP A 298 22.23 18.84 -24.39
CA ASP A 298 22.68 18.18 -25.60
C ASP A 298 23.96 17.35 -25.37
N ARG A 299 24.77 17.71 -24.36
CA ARG A 299 26.02 17.01 -24.00
C ARG A 299 25.88 15.93 -22.93
N SER A 300 24.80 15.90 -22.16
CA SER A 300 24.70 15.11 -20.92
C SER A 300 23.86 13.85 -21.00
N GLU A 301 23.22 13.53 -22.13
CA GLU A 301 22.28 12.40 -22.32
C GLU A 301 21.14 12.32 -21.27
N VAL A 302 20.99 13.31 -20.38
CA VAL A 302 19.98 13.33 -19.31
C VAL A 302 18.77 14.22 -19.66
N GLY A 303 17.66 13.99 -18.96
CA GLY A 303 16.43 14.76 -19.12
C GLY A 303 16.57 16.23 -18.73
N GLY A 304 15.74 17.10 -19.33
CA GLY A 304 15.82 18.55 -19.12
C GLY A 304 15.65 19.00 -17.66
N ARG A 305 14.81 18.29 -16.88
CA ARG A 305 14.61 18.56 -15.45
C ARG A 305 15.85 18.24 -14.61
N THR A 306 16.62 17.24 -15.03
CA THR A 306 17.91 16.89 -14.40
C THR A 306 18.92 18.00 -14.63
N VAL A 307 19.01 18.53 -15.86
CA VAL A 307 19.89 19.65 -16.20
C VAL A 307 19.51 20.93 -15.45
N GLU A 308 18.22 21.21 -15.26
CA GLU A 308 17.77 22.35 -14.44
C GLU A 308 18.28 22.25 -13.00
N ASN A 309 18.15 21.08 -12.39
CA ASN A 309 18.66 20.83 -11.04
C ASN A 309 20.19 20.96 -10.99
N TRP A 310 20.91 20.41 -11.98
CA TRP A 310 22.38 20.49 -12.07
C TRP A 310 22.85 21.94 -12.11
N VAL A 311 22.23 22.76 -12.96
CA VAL A 311 22.59 24.17 -13.11
C VAL A 311 22.33 24.95 -11.83
N SER A 312 21.19 24.73 -11.18
CA SER A 312 20.91 25.35 -9.88
C SER A 312 21.95 24.97 -8.83
N SER A 313 22.31 23.68 -8.72
CA SER A 313 23.33 23.23 -7.78
C SER A 313 24.72 23.80 -8.08
N LEU A 314 25.14 23.85 -9.35
CA LEU A 314 26.44 24.39 -9.74
C LEU A 314 26.55 25.91 -9.49
N ILE A 315 25.46 26.65 -9.65
CA ILE A 315 25.39 28.09 -9.28
C ILE A 315 25.47 28.26 -7.77
N ASP A 316 24.71 27.47 -7.00
CA ASP A 316 24.74 27.52 -5.52
C ASP A 316 26.12 27.16 -4.96
N MET A 317 26.86 26.27 -5.64
CA MET A 317 28.23 25.90 -5.31
C MET A 317 29.29 26.91 -5.78
N GLY A 318 28.91 27.91 -6.58
CA GLY A 318 29.83 28.89 -7.14
C GLY A 318 30.80 28.32 -8.19
N ILE A 319 30.44 27.22 -8.85
CA ILE A 319 31.25 26.59 -9.91
C ILE A 319 30.97 27.26 -11.26
N ILE A 320 29.73 27.71 -11.47
CA ILE A 320 29.31 28.42 -12.68
C ILE A 320 28.53 29.69 -12.29
N GLU A 321 28.55 30.70 -13.14
CA GLU A 321 27.82 31.95 -12.92
C GLU A 321 27.04 32.43 -14.16
N PRO A 322 25.88 33.08 -13.97
CA PRO A 322 25.15 33.72 -15.06
C PRO A 322 25.87 34.98 -15.56
N THR A 323 26.14 35.04 -16.87
CA THR A 323 26.82 36.19 -17.50
C THR A 323 25.91 37.04 -18.38
N GLY A 324 24.66 36.60 -18.63
CA GLY A 324 23.65 37.36 -19.37
C GLY A 324 22.55 36.50 -19.99
N GLU A 325 21.78 37.07 -20.92
CA GLU A 325 20.77 36.35 -21.70
C GLU A 325 21.08 36.41 -23.20
N THR A 326 20.82 35.32 -23.93
CA THR A 326 20.87 35.30 -25.39
C THR A 326 19.67 36.04 -26.01
N LYS A 327 19.72 36.30 -27.34
CA LYS A 327 18.58 36.83 -28.10
C LYS A 327 17.31 35.96 -28.02
N LEU A 328 17.44 34.69 -27.61
CA LEU A 328 16.35 33.74 -27.43
C LEU A 328 15.88 33.65 -25.96
N ARG A 329 16.30 34.57 -25.08
CA ARG A 329 16.05 34.57 -23.62
C ARG A 329 16.55 33.31 -22.91
N SER A 330 17.57 32.66 -23.47
CA SER A 330 18.27 31.57 -22.80
C SER A 330 19.36 32.19 -21.92
N GLU A 331 19.41 31.84 -20.65
CA GLU A 331 20.47 32.26 -19.73
C GLU A 331 21.82 31.71 -20.20
N VAL A 332 22.83 32.58 -20.26
CA VAL A 332 24.21 32.28 -20.61
C VAL A 332 25.00 32.10 -19.32
N LEU A 333 25.72 30.98 -19.23
CA LEU A 333 26.49 30.53 -18.08
C LEU A 333 27.98 30.50 -18.46
N THR A 334 28.85 30.77 -17.49
CA THR A 334 30.31 30.58 -17.60
C THR A 334 30.81 29.83 -16.38
N ILE A 335 31.99 29.22 -16.48
CA ILE A 335 32.70 28.65 -15.32
C ILE A 335 33.24 29.82 -14.49
N ALA A 336 33.01 29.78 -13.17
CA ALA A 336 33.52 30.79 -12.25
C ALA A 336 35.04 30.63 -12.05
N GLU A 337 35.78 31.74 -11.94
CA GLU A 337 37.24 31.75 -11.73
C GLU A 337 37.68 31.28 -10.33
#